data_AF-X1P3P4-F1
#
_entry.id   AF-X1P3P4-F1
#
_cell.length_a   1.000
_cell.length_b   1.000
_cell.length_c   1.000
_cell.angle_alpha   90.00
_cell.angle_beta   90.00
_cell.angle_gamma   90.00
#
_symmetry.space_group_name_H-M   'P 1'
#
loop_
_entity.id
_entity.type
_entity.pdbx_description
1 polymer ?
#
loop_
_entity_poly.entity_id
_entity_poly.type
_entity_poly.pdbx_seq_one_letter_code
_entity_poly.pdbx_strand_id
1 'polypeptide(L)' 'DALQLLLKQQPMYAYEFEGVRYDTGTPLGWLKATIAFALKQSDIGQELREYLRQLL' A
#
# COMPACT_ATOMS: atom_id res chain seq x y z
N ASP A 1 -5.17 20.40 11.25
CA ASP A 1 -5.28 21.48 12.25
C ASP A 1 -4.32 21.32 13.43
N ALA A 2 -4.41 20.27 14.25
CA ALA A 2 -3.54 20.12 15.43
C ALA A 2 -2.02 20.11 15.11
N LEU A 3 -1.61 19.42 14.03
CA LEU A 3 -0.20 19.39 13.61
C LEU A 3 0.32 20.78 13.21
N GLN A 4 -0.53 21.64 12.64
CA GLN A 4 -0.14 23.01 12.29
C GLN A 4 0.07 23.89 13.52
N LEU A 5 -0.71 23.67 14.59
CA LEU A 5 -0.50 24.35 15.87
C LEU A 5 0.82 23.92 16.51
N LEU A 6 1.15 22.63 16.47
CA LEU A 6 2.38 22.07 17.03
C LEU A 6 3.63 22.59 16.32
N LEU A 7 3.54 22.80 14.99
CA LEU A 7 4.63 23.34 14.16
C LEU A 7 5.12 24.72 14.60
N LYS A 8 4.29 25.49 15.32
CA LYS A 8 4.65 26.80 15.88
C LYS A 8 5.50 26.69 17.16
N GLN A 9 5.50 25.53 17.81
CA GLN A 9 6.17 25.29 19.09
C GLN A 9 7.46 24.47 18.93
N GLN A 10 7.53 23.62 17.90
CA GLN A 10 8.69 22.76 17.66
C GLN A 10 8.89 22.44 16.17
N PRO A 11 10.14 22.18 15.73
CA PRO A 11 10.42 21.72 14.39
C PRO A 11 9.73 20.38 14.08
N MET A 12 9.21 20.26 12.86
CA MET A 12 8.62 19.02 12.35
C MET A 12 9.30 18.66 11.04
N TYR A 13 9.61 17.38 10.86
CA TYR A 13 10.35 16.88 9.70
C TYR A 13 9.50 15.88 8.93
N ALA A 14 9.60 15.93 7.60
CA ALA A 14 9.06 14.89 6.74
C ALA A 14 10.14 13.83 6.51
N TYR A 15 9.71 12.56 6.53
CA TYR A 15 10.56 11.44 6.15
C TYR A 15 10.04 10.86 4.84
N GLU A 16 10.86 10.88 3.81
CA GLU A 16 10.59 10.17 2.57
C GLU A 16 10.93 8.70 2.79
N PHE A 17 9.90 7.85 2.79
CA PHE A 17 10.12 6.41 2.90
C PHE A 17 10.41 5.83 1.52
N GLU A 18 11.31 4.85 1.47
CA GLU A 18 11.56 4.07 0.27
C GLU A 18 10.69 2.81 0.26
N GLY A 19 9.97 2.57 -0.84
CA GLY A 19 9.17 1.38 -1.05
C GLY A 19 7.82 1.65 -1.71
N VAL A 20 6.92 0.67 -1.65
CA VAL A 20 5.58 0.78 -2.21
C VAL A 20 4.57 0.99 -1.09
N ARG A 21 3.91 2.17 -1.06
CA ARG A 21 2.77 2.43 -0.18
C ARG A 21 1.48 2.03 -0.85
N TYR A 22 0.70 1.20 -0.16
CA TYR A 22 -0.67 0.90 -0.56
C TYR A 22 -1.65 1.72 0.27
N ASP A 23 -2.58 2.41 -0.41
CA ASP A 23 -3.65 3.15 0.26
C ASP A 23 -4.88 2.26 0.46
N THR A 24 -4.95 1.57 1.58
CA THR A 24 -6.07 0.66 1.89
C THR A 24 -7.33 1.38 2.36
N GLY A 25 -7.36 2.72 2.36
CA GLY A 25 -8.54 3.50 2.72
C GLY A 25 -9.60 3.54 1.62
N THR A 26 -9.28 3.04 0.42
CA THR A 26 -10.21 2.96 -0.71
C THR A 26 -10.43 1.51 -1.14
N PRO A 27 -11.61 1.14 -1.69
CA PRO A 27 -11.84 -0.22 -2.18
C PRO A 27 -10.81 -0.69 -3.22
N LEU A 28 -10.45 0.19 -4.17
CA LEU A 28 -9.46 -0.12 -5.19
C LEU A 28 -8.05 -0.27 -4.61
N GLY A 29 -7.66 0.61 -3.68
CA GLY A 29 -6.34 0.53 -3.06
C GLY A 29 -6.20 -0.69 -2.14
N TRP A 30 -7.28 -1.10 -1.47
CA TRP A 30 -7.36 -2.37 -0.76
C TRP A 30 -7.17 -3.57 -1.70
N LEU A 31 -7.89 -3.63 -2.83
CA LEU A 31 -7.71 -4.71 -3.82
C LEU A 31 -6.27 -4.79 -4.34
N LYS A 32 -5.67 -3.64 -4.66
CA LYS A 32 -4.27 -3.57 -5.11
C LYS A 32 -3.31 -4.11 -4.06
N ALA A 33 -3.49 -3.73 -2.80
CA ALA A 33 -2.69 -4.26 -1.69
C ALA A 33 -2.83 -5.79 -1.61
N THR A 34 -4.07 -6.28 -1.50
CA THR A 34 -4.37 -7.71 -1.35
C THR A 34 -3.76 -8.54 -2.47
N ILE A 35 -3.93 -8.14 -3.73
CA ILE A 35 -3.35 -8.84 -4.88
C ILE A 35 -1.81 -8.82 -4.80
N ALA A 36 -1.20 -7.67 -4.50
CA ALA A 36 0.25 -7.56 -4.45
C ALA A 36 0.88 -8.40 -3.35
N PHE A 37 0.22 -8.53 -2.20
CA PHE A 37 0.67 -9.42 -1.12
C PHE A 37 0.41 -10.90 -1.44
N ALA A 38 -0.75 -11.24 -2.01
CA ALA A 38 -1.06 -12.61 -2.40
C ALA A 38 -0.12 -13.15 -3.49
N LEU A 39 0.29 -12.33 -4.45
CA LEU A 39 1.26 -12.71 -5.49
C LEU A 39 2.67 -13.04 -4.94
N LYS A 40 2.98 -12.67 -3.69
CA LYS A 40 4.25 -12.98 -3.02
C LYS A 40 4.20 -14.24 -2.16
N GLN A 41 2.99 -14.74 -1.85
CA GLN A 41 2.79 -15.95 -1.07
C GLN A 41 3.11 -17.19 -1.90
N SER A 42 3.88 -18.13 -1.35
CA SER A 42 4.36 -19.30 -2.09
C SER A 42 3.27 -20.33 -2.39
N ASP A 43 2.22 -20.37 -1.57
CA ASP A 43 1.08 -21.29 -1.69
C ASP A 43 0.02 -20.78 -2.67
N ILE A 44 -0.24 -19.46 -2.72
CA ILE A 44 -1.34 -18.86 -3.50
C ILE A 44 -0.84 -18.07 -4.72
N GLY A 45 0.38 -17.53 -4.67
CA GLY A 45 0.86 -16.55 -5.64
C GLY A 45 1.02 -17.08 -7.06
N GLN A 46 1.34 -18.37 -7.21
CA GLN A 46 1.43 -19.00 -8.53
C GLN A 46 0.04 -19.14 -9.17
N GLU A 47 -0.91 -19.75 -8.46
CA GLU A 47 -2.29 -19.94 -8.94
C GLU A 47 -2.96 -18.61 -9.27
N LEU A 48 -2.80 -17.60 -8.40
CA LEU A 48 -3.34 -16.27 -8.63
C LEU A 48 -2.75 -15.60 -9.89
N ARG A 49 -1.44 -15.78 -10.14
CA ARG A 49 -0.79 -15.22 -11.34
C ARG A 49 -1.31 -15.86 -12.61
N GLU A 50 -1.55 -17.17 -12.61
CA GLU A 50 -2.12 -17.90 -13.74
C GLU A 50 -3.56 -17.44 -14.01
N TYR A 51 -4.37 -17.30 -12.96
CA TYR A 51 -5.73 -16.78 -13.07
C TYR A 51 -5.77 -15.37 -13.67
N LEU A 52 -4.93 -14.44 -13.17
CA LEU A 52 -4.89 -13.07 -13.69
C LEU A 52 -4.47 -13.01 -15.17
N ARG A 53 -3.60 -13.92 -15.63
CA ARG A 53 -3.20 -14.02 -17.06
C ARG A 53 -4.32 -14.52 -17.96
N GLN A 54 -5.31 -15.25 -17.44
CA GLN A 54 -6.45 -15.71 -18.22
C GLN A 54 -7.52 -14.63 -18.39
N LEU A 55 -7.57 -13.64 -17.48
CA LEU A 55 -8.55 -12.57 -17.48
C LEU A 55 -8.17 -11.35 -18.34
N LEU A 56 -6.87 -11.17 -18.61
CA LEU A 56 -6.29 -9.99 -19.27
C LEU A 56 -5.76 -10.35 -20.66
#